data_AF-A0A6S6TR74-F1
#
_entry.id   AF-A0A6S6TR74-F1
#
_cell.length_a   1.000
_cell.length_b   1.000
_cell.length_c   1.000
_cell.angle_alpha   90.00
_cell.angle_beta   90.00
_cell.angle_gamma   90.00
#
_symmetry.space_group_name_H-M   'P 1'
#
loop_
_entity.id
_entity.type
_entity.pdbx_description
1 polymer ?
#
loop_
_entity_poly.entity_id
_entity_poly.type
_entity_poly.pdbx_seq_one_letter_code
_entity_poly.pdbx_strand_id
1 'polypeptide(L)'
;MTMALTADSYSFLDKQLADLLLRLCSNDGHTLSPEQKTQLTTLARHTSAATRNGIIALPLAEIADGSEDFPYTPDNMKALLDLPVVGSAGDYAPLIIEDDHVWLNRYWQYENRLAHSL
;
A
#
# COMPACT_ATOMS: atom_id res chain seq x y z
N MET A 1 -0.65 -15.70 15.88
CA MET A 1 0.04 -14.58 16.55
C MET A 1 0.64 -13.73 15.45
N THR A 2 -0.14 -12.79 14.93
CA THR A 2 0.28 -11.86 13.88
C THR A 2 1.24 -10.86 14.53
N MET A 3 2.51 -10.87 14.13
CA MET A 3 3.45 -9.86 14.61
C MET A 3 3.10 -8.55 13.91
N ALA A 4 2.61 -7.58 14.67
CA ALA A 4 2.48 -6.20 14.20
C ALA A 4 3.88 -5.73 13.74
N LEU A 5 3.98 -5.32 12.47
CA LEU A 5 5.22 -4.79 11.90
C LEU A 5 5.45 -3.39 12.48
N THR A 6 6.44 -3.23 13.35
CA THR A 6 6.80 -1.91 13.92
C THR A 6 7.76 -1.14 13.00
N ALA A 7 7.74 0.19 13.06
CA ALA A 7 8.49 1.07 12.14
C ALA A 7 10.01 0.84 12.07
N ASP A 8 10.63 0.27 13.11
CA ASP A 8 12.05 -0.09 13.15
C ASP A 8 12.40 -1.39 12.39
N SER A 9 11.41 -2.10 11.85
CA SER A 9 11.60 -3.39 11.16
C SER A 9 11.69 -3.30 9.63
N TYR A 10 11.58 -2.09 9.05
CA TYR A 10 11.60 -1.93 7.60
C TYR A 10 12.98 -2.11 6.98
N SER A 11 13.04 -2.99 5.99
CA SER A 11 14.22 -3.21 5.18
C SER A 11 14.52 -2.00 4.30
N PHE A 12 15.72 -1.97 3.72
CA PHE A 12 16.09 -0.99 2.71
C PHE A 12 15.09 -0.96 1.54
N LEU A 13 14.59 -2.12 1.09
CA LEU A 13 13.66 -2.20 -0.05
C LEU A 13 12.30 -1.58 0.25
N ASP A 14 11.79 -1.70 1.48
CA ASP A 14 10.52 -1.05 1.87
C ASP A 14 10.62 0.47 1.79
N LYS A 15 11.74 1.00 2.28
CA LYS A 15 12.02 2.43 2.26
C LYS A 15 12.15 2.91 0.81
N GLN A 16 12.92 2.19 0.00
CA GLN A 16 13.09 2.52 -1.43
C GLN A 16 11.78 2.46 -2.22
N LEU A 17 10.90 1.49 -1.95
CA LEU A 17 9.59 1.44 -2.60
C LEU A 17 8.76 2.67 -2.22
N ALA A 18 8.66 3.00 -0.93
CA ALA A 18 7.94 4.19 -0.48
C ALA A 18 8.48 5.48 -1.12
N ASP A 19 9.80 5.66 -1.11
CA ASP A 19 10.47 6.82 -1.72
C ASP A 19 10.20 6.89 -3.24
N LEU A 20 10.18 5.73 -3.93
CA LEU A 20 9.81 5.64 -5.33
C LEU A 20 8.38 6.10 -5.57
N LEU A 21 7.40 5.65 -4.78
CA LEU A 21 6.00 6.02 -4.95
C LEU A 21 5.78 7.53 -4.73
N LEU A 22 6.39 8.10 -3.69
CA LEU A 22 6.35 9.56 -3.45
C LEU A 22 6.95 10.35 -4.64
N ARG A 23 8.05 9.86 -5.20
CA ARG A 23 8.69 10.46 -6.37
C ARG A 23 7.81 10.36 -7.62
N LEU A 24 7.11 9.25 -7.83
CA LEU A 24 6.19 9.07 -8.95
C LEU A 24 5.00 10.05 -8.87
N CYS A 25 4.39 10.23 -7.69
CA CYS A 25 3.36 11.26 -7.51
C CYS A 25 3.88 12.66 -7.88
N SER A 26 5.08 12.99 -7.40
CA SER A 26 5.69 14.30 -7.68
C SER A 26 5.96 14.51 -9.18
N ASN A 27 6.41 13.46 -9.88
CA ASN A 27 6.66 13.48 -11.33
C ASN A 27 5.37 13.63 -12.16
N ASP A 28 4.25 13.17 -11.63
CA ASP A 28 2.92 13.31 -12.23
C ASP A 28 2.24 14.65 -11.87
N GLY A 29 2.97 15.58 -11.24
CA GLY A 29 2.45 16.89 -10.86
C GLY A 29 1.58 16.91 -9.60
N HIS A 30 1.46 15.79 -8.89
CA HIS A 30 0.69 15.73 -7.64
C HIS A 30 1.47 16.33 -6.48
N THR A 31 0.88 17.32 -5.82
CA THR A 31 1.44 17.91 -4.59
C THR A 31 0.79 17.25 -3.37
N LEU A 32 1.53 16.35 -2.73
CA LEU A 32 1.08 15.62 -1.54
C LEU A 32 1.17 16.48 -0.28
N SER A 33 0.12 16.48 0.54
CA SER A 33 0.17 17.01 1.91
C SER A 33 1.15 16.19 2.78
N PRO A 34 1.65 16.73 3.91
CA PRO A 34 2.49 15.95 4.84
C PRO A 34 1.82 14.66 5.30
N GLU A 35 0.51 14.72 5.55
CA GLU A 35 -0.29 13.55 5.96
C GLU A 35 -0.35 12.49 4.85
N GLN A 36 -0.64 12.88 3.61
CA GLN A 36 -0.66 11.95 2.48
C GLN A 36 0.72 11.31 2.25
N LYS A 37 1.81 12.05 2.43
CA LYS A 37 3.17 11.49 2.32
C LYS A 37 3.41 10.43 3.37
N THR A 38 3.01 10.71 4.62
CA THR A 38 3.12 9.76 5.74
C THR A 38 2.27 8.53 5.47
N GLN A 39 1.00 8.69 5.13
CA GLN A 39 0.08 7.57 4.85
C GLN A 39 0.57 6.70 3.69
N LEU A 40 0.97 7.30 2.57
CA LEU A 40 1.51 6.55 1.42
C LEU A 40 2.80 5.81 1.76
N THR A 41 3.66 6.44 2.56
CA THR A 41 4.90 5.82 3.05
C THR A 41 4.59 4.60 3.91
N THR A 42 3.67 4.74 4.85
CA THR A 42 3.23 3.65 5.74
C THR A 42 2.62 2.52 4.94
N LEU A 43 1.66 2.82 4.06
CA LEU A 43 1.00 1.84 3.19
C LEU A 43 2.02 1.04 2.36
N ALA A 44 2.94 1.73 1.67
CA ALA A 44 3.95 1.09 0.83
C ALA A 44 4.91 0.20 1.62
N ARG A 45 5.37 0.68 2.79
CA ARG A 45 6.31 -0.07 3.64
C ARG A 45 5.67 -1.30 4.25
N HIS A 46 4.47 -1.18 4.81
CA HIS A 46 3.73 -2.32 5.37
C HIS A 46 3.44 -3.36 4.29
N THR A 47 2.92 -2.94 3.13
CA THR A 47 2.59 -3.86 2.02
C THR A 47 3.82 -4.63 1.55
N SER A 48 4.95 -3.93 1.33
CA SER A 48 6.21 -4.55 0.90
C SER A 48 6.81 -5.47 1.97
N ALA A 49 6.74 -5.07 3.24
CA ALA A 49 7.24 -5.89 4.34
C ALA A 49 6.40 -7.17 4.53
N ALA A 50 5.08 -7.04 4.49
CA ALA A 50 4.14 -8.17 4.54
C ALA A 50 4.38 -9.15 3.38
N THR A 51 4.55 -8.63 2.16
CA THR A 51 4.84 -9.42 0.96
C THR A 51 6.09 -10.29 1.13
N ARG A 52 7.18 -9.75 1.70
CA ARG A 52 8.40 -10.54 1.95
C ARG A 52 8.19 -11.67 2.95
N ASN A 53 7.23 -11.51 3.85
CA ASN A 53 6.84 -12.53 4.82
C ASN A 53 5.77 -13.50 4.28
N GLY A 54 5.46 -13.43 2.98
CA GLY A 54 4.51 -14.33 2.32
C GLY A 54 3.05 -13.88 2.38
N ILE A 55 2.76 -12.69 2.89
CA ILE A 55 1.41 -12.11 2.92
C ILE A 55 1.20 -11.33 1.61
N ILE A 56 0.38 -11.88 0.70
CA ILE A 56 0.14 -11.30 -0.63
C ILE A 56 -0.86 -10.15 -0.60
N ALA A 57 -1.97 -10.35 0.12
CA ALA A 57 -3.02 -9.37 0.37
C ALA A 57 -2.91 -8.97 1.85
N LEU A 58 -2.53 -7.73 2.14
CA LEU A 58 -2.43 -7.24 3.52
C LEU A 58 -3.74 -6.57 3.91
N PRO A 59 -4.45 -7.00 4.97
CA PRO A 59 -5.62 -6.30 5.45
C PRO A 59 -5.25 -4.89 5.92
N LEU A 60 -5.99 -3.87 5.48
CA LEU A 60 -5.73 -2.46 5.84
C LEU A 60 -5.85 -2.21 7.35
N ALA A 61 -6.72 -2.96 8.03
CA ALA A 61 -6.85 -2.91 9.49
C ALA A 61 -5.54 -3.26 10.21
N GLU A 62 -4.74 -4.20 9.69
CA GLU A 62 -3.45 -4.55 10.30
C GLU A 62 -2.41 -3.42 10.21
N ILE A 63 -2.55 -2.55 9.21
CA ILE A 63 -1.71 -1.35 9.05
C ILE A 63 -2.13 -0.30 10.07
N ALA A 64 -3.43 -0.08 10.21
CA ALA A 64 -4.00 0.91 11.12
C ALA A 64 -3.72 0.57 12.59
N ASP A 65 -3.86 -0.70 12.97
CA ASP A 65 -3.54 -1.17 14.33
C ASP A 65 -2.04 -1.06 14.65
N GLY A 66 -1.18 -1.10 13.62
CA GLY A 66 0.27 -1.04 13.75
C GLY A 66 0.86 0.38 13.65
N SER A 67 0.07 1.39 13.28
CA SER A 67 0.59 2.71 12.95
C SER A 67 -0.44 3.83 13.11
N GLU A 68 -0.21 4.73 14.08
CA GLU A 68 -1.01 5.97 14.24
C GLU A 68 -0.92 6.89 13.00
N ASP A 69 0.13 6.72 12.21
CA ASP A 69 0.39 7.44 10.96
C ASP A 69 -0.53 7.01 9.80
N PHE A 70 -1.37 5.98 10.00
CA PHE A 70 -2.32 5.49 9.01
C PHE A 70 -3.73 5.34 9.62
N PRO A 71 -4.49 6.44 9.75
CA PRO A 71 -5.85 6.37 10.25
C PRO A 71 -6.76 5.73 9.20
N TYR A 72 -7.30 4.54 9.50
CA TYR A 72 -8.25 3.87 8.62
C TYR A 72 -9.63 4.54 8.67
N THR A 73 -9.82 5.52 7.80
CA THR A 73 -11.10 6.24 7.63
C THR A 73 -11.50 6.31 6.16
N PRO A 74 -12.80 6.39 5.83
CA PRO A 74 -13.27 6.49 4.45
C PRO A 74 -12.67 7.68 3.69
N ASP A 75 -12.55 8.84 4.34
CA ASP A 75 -11.99 10.05 3.72
C ASP A 75 -10.49 9.90 3.40
N ASN A 76 -9.73 9.27 4.29
CA ASN A 76 -8.32 8.97 4.04
C ASN A 76 -8.14 7.95 2.92
N MET A 77 -8.99 6.91 2.86
CA MET A 77 -8.91 5.91 1.80
C MET A 77 -9.22 6.55 0.44
N LYS A 78 -10.21 7.43 0.39
CA LYS A 78 -10.50 8.22 -0.81
C LYS A 78 -9.31 9.09 -1.22
N ALA A 79 -8.71 9.82 -0.28
CA ALA A 79 -7.55 10.67 -0.55
C ALA A 79 -6.31 9.89 -1.02
N LEU A 80 -6.17 8.62 -0.61
CA LEU A 80 -5.13 7.71 -1.09
C LEU A 80 -5.45 7.18 -2.49
N LEU A 81 -6.68 6.78 -2.77
CA LEU A 81 -7.13 6.32 -4.08
C LEU A 81 -7.09 7.42 -5.15
N ASP A 82 -7.14 8.69 -4.75
CA ASP A 82 -6.92 9.83 -5.64
C ASP A 82 -5.44 9.97 -6.07
N LEU A 83 -4.50 9.21 -5.50
CA LEU A 83 -3.08 9.25 -5.87
C LEU A 83 -2.81 8.32 -7.08
N PRO A 84 -1.95 8.74 -8.03
CA PRO A 84 -1.67 7.96 -9.24
C PRO A 84 -0.94 6.63 -9.00
N VAL A 85 -0.51 6.37 -7.75
CA VAL A 85 0.24 5.18 -7.35
C VAL A 85 -0.57 4.19 -6.51
N VAL A 86 -1.83 4.51 -6.20
CA VAL A 86 -2.77 3.64 -5.50
C VAL A 86 -4.01 3.52 -6.36
N GLY A 87 -4.33 2.32 -6.80
CA GLY A 87 -5.46 2.05 -7.68
C GLY A 87 -6.49 1.15 -7.02
N SER A 88 -7.64 1.05 -7.67
CA SER A 88 -8.65 0.04 -7.39
C SER A 88 -8.40 -1.23 -8.23
N ALA A 89 -9.21 -2.26 -8.00
CA ALA A 89 -9.21 -3.48 -8.79
C ALA A 89 -9.22 -3.19 -10.31
N GLY A 90 -8.23 -3.71 -11.03
CA GLY A 90 -8.07 -3.55 -12.48
C GLY A 90 -7.21 -2.36 -12.91
N ASP A 91 -6.93 -1.42 -12.01
CA ASP A 91 -6.11 -0.25 -12.33
C ASP A 91 -4.64 -0.60 -12.55
N TYR A 92 -3.97 0.20 -13.38
CA TYR A 92 -2.53 0.12 -13.56
C TYR A 92 -1.81 1.04 -12.57
N ALA A 93 -1.82 0.68 -11.29
CA ALA A 93 -1.10 1.36 -10.21
C ALA A 93 -0.13 0.40 -9.50
N PRO A 94 0.96 0.86 -8.86
CA PRO A 94 1.86 0.00 -8.08
C PRO A 94 1.19 -0.71 -6.90
N LEU A 95 0.32 0.00 -6.18
CA LEU A 95 -0.49 -0.55 -5.08
C LEU A 95 -1.94 -0.65 -5.53
N ILE A 96 -2.61 -1.74 -5.16
CA ILE A 96 -4.04 -1.95 -5.43
C ILE A 96 -4.75 -2.09 -4.10
N ILE A 97 -5.86 -1.38 -3.92
CA ILE A 97 -6.78 -1.55 -2.79
C ILE A 97 -8.09 -2.13 -3.31
N GLU A 98 -8.56 -3.19 -2.67
CA GLU A 98 -9.81 -3.89 -2.95
C GLU A 98 -10.26 -4.62 -1.68
N ASP A 99 -11.56 -4.61 -1.36
CA ASP A 99 -12.16 -5.35 -0.25
C ASP A 99 -11.39 -5.26 1.09
N ASP A 100 -11.05 -4.04 1.53
CA ASP A 100 -10.29 -3.75 2.77
C ASP A 100 -8.86 -4.34 2.82
N HIS A 101 -8.28 -4.70 1.67
CA HIS A 101 -6.92 -5.21 1.55
C HIS A 101 -6.08 -4.35 0.61
N VAL A 102 -4.76 -4.46 0.74
CA VAL A 102 -3.79 -3.86 -0.18
C VAL A 102 -2.82 -4.91 -0.72
N TRP A 103 -2.51 -4.81 -2.00
CA TRP A 103 -1.54 -5.65 -2.71
C TRP A 103 -0.47 -4.79 -3.36
N LEU A 104 0.70 -5.39 -3.61
CA LEU A 104 1.50 -4.98 -4.77
C LEU A 104 0.79 -5.51 -6.03
N ASN A 105 0.59 -4.65 -7.03
CA ASN A 105 -0.21 -4.98 -8.23
C ASN A 105 0.19 -6.28 -8.92
N ARG A 106 1.49 -6.60 -8.95
CA ARG A 106 1.99 -7.87 -9.51
C ARG A 106 1.30 -9.12 -8.91
N TYR A 107 0.95 -9.08 -7.63
CA TYR A 107 0.30 -10.21 -6.96
C TYR A 107 -1.21 -10.15 -7.11
N TRP A 108 -1.82 -8.97 -7.08
CA TRP A 108 -3.23 -8.80 -7.43
C TRP A 108 -3.52 -9.33 -8.84
N GLN A 109 -2.67 -9.02 -9.83
CA GLN A 109 -2.80 -9.56 -11.19
C GLN A 109 -2.63 -11.08 -11.23
N TYR A 110 -1.71 -11.62 -10.43
CA TYR A 110 -1.48 -13.07 -10.38
C TYR A 110 -2.70 -13.79 -9.80
N GLU A 111 -3.22 -13.29 -8.67
CA GLU A 111 -4.43 -13.80 -8.01
C GLU A 111 -5.63 -13.77 -8.96
N ASN A 112 -5.86 -12.65 -9.63
CA ASN A 112 -6.95 -12.53 -10.60
C ASN A 112 -6.79 -13.50 -11.78
N ARG A 113 -5.59 -13.64 -12.34
CA ARG A 113 -5.34 -14.61 -13.43
C ARG A 113 -5.61 -16.04 -12.99
N LEU A 114 -5.24 -16.40 -11.76
CA LEU A 114 -5.54 -17.72 -11.20
C LEU A 114 -7.04 -17.92 -11.07
N ALA A 115 -7.76 -16.96 -10.47
CA ALA A 115 -9.20 -17.05 -10.27
C ALA A 115 -9.98 -17.24 -11.58
N HIS A 116 -9.56 -16.58 -12.67
CA HIS A 116 -10.18 -16.73 -14.00
C HIS A 116 -9.81 -18.04 -14.72
N SER A 117 -8.83 -18.79 -14.22
CA SER A 117 -8.36 -20.04 -14.83
C SER A 117 -8.86 -21.30 -14.11
N LEU A 118 -9.60 -21.13 -13.01
CA LEU A 118 -10.28 -22.19 -12.24
C LEU A 118 -11.73 -22.36 -12.74
#